data_AF-A0A7Z9JYM8-F1
#
_entry.id   AF-A0A7Z9JYM8-F1
#
_cell.length_a   1.000
_cell.length_b   1.000
_cell.length_c   1.000
_cell.angle_alpha   90.00
_cell.angle_beta   90.00
_cell.angle_gamma   90.00
#
_symmetry.space_group_name_H-M   'P 1'
#
loop_
_entity.id
_entity.type
_entity.pdbx_description
1 polymer ?
#
loop_
_entity_poly.entity_id
_entity_poly.type
_entity_poly.pdbx_seq_one_letter_code
_entity_poly.pdbx_strand_id
1 'polypeptide(L)'
;MADHGTDPKTRGRLMKERIEAMKVIWANEKAEYHGEFVDFDEMMTRPKPVQQPHPPIVVGGSFPHGAKRAIDLGDEWMPVGGRDADVVDIKSQFRQMAAEAGREPDSLGLSVYGAPSDVDGNRRLADHGITRSVFRLPSETADTVLPLLDKNAEIMHQING
;
A
#
# COMPACT_ATOMS: atom_id res chain seq x y z
N MET A 1 -8.15 17.32 -9.05
CA MET A 1 -6.97 17.73 -8.24
C MET A 1 -7.07 19.20 -7.88
N ALA A 2 -7.10 20.09 -8.89
CA ALA A 2 -7.39 21.52 -8.67
C ALA A 2 -8.76 21.72 -7.99
N ASP A 3 -9.78 20.95 -8.41
CA ASP A 3 -11.14 21.04 -7.86
C ASP A 3 -11.29 20.51 -6.41
N HIS A 4 -10.22 19.94 -5.85
CA HIS A 4 -10.17 19.47 -4.46
C HIS A 4 -9.18 20.30 -3.61
N GLY A 5 -8.83 21.50 -4.08
CA GLY A 5 -7.96 22.44 -3.33
C GLY A 5 -6.54 21.94 -3.06
N THR A 6 -6.07 20.93 -3.80
CA THR A 6 -4.73 20.36 -3.61
C THR A 6 -3.80 20.76 -4.75
N ASP A 7 -2.79 21.59 -4.44
CA ASP A 7 -1.74 21.93 -5.40
C ASP A 7 -0.93 20.67 -5.77
N PRO A 8 -0.86 20.30 -7.06
CA PRO A 8 -0.04 19.19 -7.50
C PRO A 8 1.41 19.25 -7.00
N LYS A 9 2.01 20.43 -6.87
CA LYS A 9 3.41 20.58 -6.43
C LYS A 9 3.62 20.20 -4.96
N THR A 10 2.62 20.40 -4.11
CA THR A 10 2.72 20.16 -2.66
C THR A 10 2.04 18.87 -2.22
N ARG A 11 1.23 18.23 -3.10
CA ARG A 11 0.42 17.03 -2.81
C ARG A 11 1.13 15.91 -2.05
N GLY A 12 2.42 15.69 -2.32
CA GLY A 12 3.20 14.63 -1.66
C GLY A 12 3.51 14.95 -0.20
N ARG A 13 3.85 16.22 0.09
CA ARG A 13 4.08 16.70 1.46
C ARG A 13 2.76 16.74 2.25
N LEU A 14 1.71 17.24 1.62
CA LEU A 14 0.35 17.23 2.19
C LEU A 14 -0.12 15.80 2.54
N MET A 15 0.05 14.84 1.62
CA MET A 15 -0.31 13.44 1.86
C MET A 15 0.52 12.84 3.01
N LYS A 16 1.80 13.18 3.11
CA LYS A 16 2.66 12.76 4.23
C LYS A 16 2.08 13.21 5.56
N GLU A 17 1.82 14.51 5.72
CA GLU A 17 1.29 15.05 6.98
C GLU A 17 -0.09 14.50 7.32
N ARG A 18 -0.95 14.29 6.32
CA ARG A 18 -2.25 13.64 6.53
C ARG A 18 -2.11 12.21 7.06
N ILE A 19 -1.13 11.44 6.57
CA ILE A 19 -0.88 10.09 7.09
C ILE A 19 -0.39 10.17 8.54
N GLU A 20 0.57 11.05 8.84
CA GLU A 20 1.09 11.23 10.20
C GLU A 20 0.00 11.68 11.19
N ALA A 21 -0.79 12.68 10.82
CA ALA A 21 -1.93 13.15 11.60
C ALA A 21 -2.95 12.03 11.85
N MET A 22 -3.29 11.23 10.83
CA MET A 22 -4.22 10.10 11.00
C MET A 22 -3.67 9.03 11.95
N LYS A 23 -2.37 8.71 11.87
CA LYS A 23 -1.73 7.80 12.83
C LYS A 23 -1.86 8.32 14.27
N VAL A 24 -1.66 9.63 14.48
CA VAL A 24 -1.84 10.27 15.79
C VAL A 24 -3.29 10.21 16.26
N ILE A 25 -4.25 10.52 15.38
CA ILE A 25 -5.70 10.47 15.66
C ILE A 25 -6.13 9.06 16.06
N TRP A 26 -5.62 8.04 15.38
CA TRP A 26 -5.98 6.65 15.65
C TRP A 26 -5.34 6.10 16.92
N ALA A 27 -4.08 6.43 17.18
CA ALA A 27 -3.32 5.87 18.29
C ALA A 27 -3.63 6.53 19.64
N ASN A 28 -4.11 7.78 19.65
CA ASN A 28 -4.27 8.57 20.86
C ASN A 28 -5.72 8.95 21.12
N GLU A 29 -6.16 8.87 22.38
CA GLU A 29 -7.52 9.24 22.75
C GLU A 29 -7.77 10.74 22.59
N LYS A 30 -6.79 11.54 23.02
CA LYS A 30 -6.64 12.97 22.79
C LYS A 30 -5.48 13.15 21.81
N ALA A 31 -5.79 13.57 20.60
CA ALA A 31 -4.83 13.70 19.51
C ALA A 31 -4.60 15.19 19.22
N GLU A 32 -3.36 15.53 18.90
CA GLU A 32 -2.93 16.88 18.51
C GLU A 32 -1.84 16.72 17.45
N TYR A 33 -1.83 17.59 16.43
CA TYR A 33 -0.81 17.55 15.38
C TYR A 33 -0.61 18.95 14.80
N HIS A 34 0.64 19.38 14.71
CA HIS A 34 1.02 20.69 14.16
C HIS A 34 2.09 20.52 13.07
N GLY A 35 1.65 20.48 11.82
CA GLY A 35 2.47 20.44 10.61
C GLY A 35 2.34 21.71 9.77
N GLU A 36 2.95 21.72 8.58
CA GLU A 36 2.86 22.84 7.64
C GLU A 36 1.47 22.94 6.99
N PHE A 37 0.81 21.80 6.79
CA PHE A 37 -0.45 21.67 6.06
C PHE A 37 -1.61 21.14 6.92
N VAL A 38 -1.32 20.36 7.95
CA VAL A 38 -2.32 19.85 8.89
C VAL A 38 -1.99 20.40 10.27
N ASP A 39 -2.93 21.12 10.87
CA ASP A 39 -2.74 21.77 12.16
C ASP A 39 -4.07 21.73 12.93
N PHE A 40 -4.08 21.05 14.08
CA PHE A 40 -5.20 21.03 14.99
C PHE A 40 -4.75 20.85 16.44
N ASP A 41 -5.37 21.62 17.32
CA ASP A 41 -5.27 21.47 18.78
C ASP A 41 -5.93 20.16 19.26
N GLU A 42 -5.74 19.83 20.53
CA GLU A 42 -6.29 18.63 21.16
C GLU A 42 -7.76 18.34 20.76
N MET A 43 -7.97 17.20 20.11
CA MET A 43 -9.28 16.69 19.76
C MET A 43 -9.45 15.21 20.05
N MET A 44 -10.72 14.78 20.15
CA MET A 44 -11.10 13.38 20.38
C MET A 44 -11.92 12.88 19.20
N THR A 45 -11.63 11.68 18.72
CA THR A 45 -12.38 11.03 17.64
C THR A 45 -12.76 9.61 18.04
N ARG A 46 -14.04 9.27 17.87
CA ARG A 46 -14.61 7.94 18.13
C ARG A 46 -15.46 7.50 16.92
N PRO A 47 -15.55 6.19 16.62
CA PRO A 47 -14.85 5.09 17.28
C PRO A 47 -13.34 5.04 16.92
N LYS A 48 -12.53 4.42 17.79
CA LYS A 48 -11.13 4.11 17.47
C LYS A 48 -11.04 2.82 16.64
N PRO A 49 -10.02 2.67 15.79
CA PRO A 49 -9.78 1.41 15.09
C PRO A 49 -9.55 0.24 16.05
N VAL A 50 -9.96 -0.96 15.66
CA VAL A 50 -9.71 -2.18 16.43
C VAL A 50 -8.22 -2.52 16.43
N GLN A 51 -7.54 -2.33 15.29
CA GLN A 51 -6.11 -2.53 15.14
C GLN A 51 -5.31 -1.42 15.83
N GLN A 52 -4.29 -1.82 16.59
CA GLN A 52 -3.39 -0.92 17.32
C GLN A 52 -1.96 -1.01 16.77
N PRO A 53 -1.19 0.10 16.74
CA PRO A 53 -1.60 1.46 17.11
C PRO A 53 -2.49 2.14 16.05
N HIS A 54 -2.53 1.61 14.84
CA HIS A 54 -3.40 2.05 13.77
C HIS A 54 -3.66 0.88 12.79
N PRO A 55 -4.68 0.97 11.91
CA PRO A 55 -4.81 0.06 10.78
C PRO A 55 -3.55 0.05 9.91
N PRO A 56 -3.19 -1.08 9.27
CA PRO A 56 -2.07 -1.12 8.33
C PRO A 56 -2.26 -0.13 7.17
N ILE A 57 -1.21 0.62 6.86
CA ILE A 57 -1.17 1.59 5.77
C ILE A 57 -0.44 0.99 4.59
N VAL A 58 -1.18 0.69 3.53
CA VAL A 58 -0.62 0.24 2.25
C VAL A 58 -0.31 1.44 1.37
N VAL A 59 0.95 1.59 0.98
CA VAL A 59 1.39 2.68 0.12
C VAL A 59 1.60 2.17 -1.29
N GLY A 60 0.81 2.69 -2.23
CA GLY A 60 1.00 2.45 -3.65
C GLY A 60 2.03 3.38 -4.28
N GLY A 61 2.62 2.95 -5.39
CA GLY A 61 3.43 3.81 -6.25
C GLY A 61 4.67 3.12 -6.82
N SER A 62 5.17 3.66 -7.92
CA SER A 62 6.33 3.16 -8.64
C SER A 62 7.63 3.31 -7.84
N PHE A 63 8.56 2.39 -8.06
CA PHE A 63 9.94 2.51 -7.57
C PHE A 63 10.64 3.70 -8.26
N PRO A 64 11.57 4.42 -7.60
CA PRO A 64 11.95 4.31 -6.18
C PRO A 64 11.07 5.15 -5.24
N HIS A 65 10.31 6.11 -5.76
CA HIS A 65 9.65 7.12 -4.92
C HIS A 65 8.47 6.57 -4.10
N GLY A 66 7.70 5.64 -4.66
CA GLY A 66 6.64 4.92 -3.94
C GLY A 66 7.21 4.02 -2.85
N ALA A 67 8.29 3.30 -3.16
CA ALA A 67 9.03 2.48 -2.20
C ALA A 67 9.55 3.32 -1.03
N LYS A 68 10.25 4.43 -1.30
CA LYS A 68 10.73 5.36 -0.27
C LYS A 68 9.59 5.83 0.63
N ARG A 69 8.44 6.18 0.05
CA ARG A 69 7.27 6.62 0.81
C ARG A 69 6.66 5.50 1.67
N ALA A 70 6.64 4.26 1.17
CA ALA A 70 6.18 3.11 1.94
C ALA A 70 7.10 2.86 3.15
N ILE A 71 8.41 2.99 2.97
CA ILE A 71 9.39 2.90 4.06
C ILE A 71 9.19 4.02 5.09
N ASP A 72 8.98 5.25 4.62
CA ASP A 72 8.83 6.43 5.47
C ASP A 72 7.50 6.41 6.26
N LEU A 73 6.40 5.93 5.68
CA LEU A 73 5.04 6.18 6.19
C LEU A 73 4.15 4.95 6.32
N GLY A 74 4.46 3.87 5.63
CA GLY A 74 3.59 2.70 5.48
C GLY A 74 4.02 1.50 6.30
N ASP A 75 3.16 0.48 6.21
CA ASP A 75 3.36 -0.87 6.71
C ASP A 75 3.50 -1.89 5.57
N GLU A 76 3.16 -1.48 4.34
CA GLU A 76 3.22 -2.30 3.13
C GLU A 76 3.46 -1.43 1.89
N TRP A 77 4.23 -1.95 0.93
CA TRP A 77 4.38 -1.35 -0.40
C TRP A 77 3.60 -2.14 -1.46
N MET A 78 2.88 -1.44 -2.32
CA MET A 78 2.12 -2.02 -3.42
C MET A 78 2.48 -1.38 -4.78
N PRO A 79 3.53 -1.88 -5.47
CA PRO A 79 3.83 -1.52 -6.85
C PRO A 79 2.79 -2.05 -7.85
N VAL A 80 2.83 -1.51 -9.06
CA VAL A 80 2.09 -2.05 -10.22
C VAL A 80 2.97 -3.07 -10.94
N GLY A 81 2.54 -4.33 -10.98
CA GLY A 81 3.26 -5.42 -11.63
C GLY A 81 3.50 -5.14 -13.12
N GLY A 82 4.75 -5.33 -13.56
CA GLY A 82 5.15 -5.22 -14.97
C GLY A 82 5.13 -3.81 -15.57
N ARG A 83 4.84 -2.76 -14.79
CA ARG A 83 4.86 -1.38 -15.29
C ARG A 83 6.28 -0.82 -15.40
N ASP A 84 7.05 -0.95 -14.33
CA ASP A 84 8.37 -0.32 -14.20
C ASP A 84 9.48 -1.37 -14.07
N ALA A 85 9.20 -2.46 -13.35
CA ALA A 85 10.08 -3.63 -13.20
C ALA A 85 9.27 -4.83 -12.71
N ASP A 86 9.88 -6.01 -12.75
CA ASP A 86 9.35 -7.17 -12.02
C ASP A 86 9.46 -6.90 -10.51
N VAL A 87 8.37 -7.15 -9.78
CA VAL A 87 8.30 -6.93 -8.32
C VAL A 87 9.28 -7.83 -7.57
N VAL A 88 9.59 -9.02 -8.11
CA VAL A 88 10.57 -9.94 -7.53
C VAL A 88 11.98 -9.34 -7.63
N ASP A 89 12.31 -8.71 -8.76
CA ASP A 89 13.64 -8.13 -8.98
C ASP A 89 13.89 -6.95 -8.04
N ILE A 90 12.90 -6.06 -7.89
CA ILE A 90 13.01 -4.85 -7.06
C ILE A 90 12.84 -5.12 -5.56
N LYS A 91 12.36 -6.31 -5.16
CA LYS A 91 12.23 -6.68 -3.74
C LYS A 91 13.55 -6.53 -2.99
N SER A 92 14.65 -7.00 -3.59
CA SER A 92 15.99 -6.93 -2.99
C SER A 92 16.42 -5.47 -2.71
N GLN A 93 16.19 -4.58 -3.68
CA GLN A 93 16.47 -3.15 -3.57
C GLN A 93 15.57 -2.48 -2.53
N PHE A 94 14.29 -2.86 -2.47
CA PHE A 94 13.36 -2.36 -1.46
C PHE A 94 13.81 -2.71 -0.04
N ARG A 95 14.21 -3.96 0.19
CA ARG A 95 14.77 -4.42 1.49
C ARG A 95 16.02 -3.63 1.87
N GLN A 96 16.91 -3.39 0.91
CA GLN A 96 18.10 -2.57 1.12
C GLN A 96 17.74 -1.13 1.49
N MET A 97 16.84 -0.49 0.74
CA MET A 97 16.37 0.87 1.04
C MET A 97 15.72 0.96 2.43
N ALA A 98 14.98 -0.07 2.85
CA ALA A 98 14.40 -0.13 4.17
C ALA A 98 15.49 -0.20 5.25
N ALA A 99 16.51 -1.04 5.06
CA ALA A 99 17.67 -1.16 5.97
C ALA A 99 18.43 0.18 6.09
N GLU A 100 18.71 0.83 4.97
CA GLU A 100 19.38 2.14 4.92
C GLU A 100 18.58 3.24 5.62
N ALA A 101 17.25 3.12 5.64
CA ALA A 101 16.35 4.00 6.39
C ALA A 101 16.17 3.59 7.87
N GLY A 102 16.89 2.58 8.35
CA GLY A 102 16.83 2.10 9.74
C GLY A 102 15.60 1.24 10.06
N ARG A 103 14.91 0.71 9.05
CA ARG A 103 13.80 -0.25 9.23
C ARG A 103 14.33 -1.67 9.13
N GLU A 104 13.71 -2.58 9.88
CA GLU A 104 13.92 -4.01 9.66
C GLU A 104 13.49 -4.40 8.23
N PRO A 105 14.36 -5.00 7.40
CA PRO A 105 14.13 -5.15 5.95
C PRO A 105 12.85 -5.91 5.58
N ASP A 106 12.43 -6.85 6.42
CA ASP A 106 11.25 -7.70 6.21
C ASP A 106 10.05 -7.27 7.07
N SER A 107 10.14 -6.11 7.75
CA SER A 107 9.02 -5.56 8.54
C SER A 107 7.91 -4.93 7.70
N LEU A 108 8.15 -4.69 6.41
CA LEU A 108 7.20 -4.10 5.48
C LEU A 108 6.60 -5.20 4.60
N GLY A 109 5.27 -5.26 4.55
CA GLY A 109 4.57 -6.11 3.60
C GLY A 109 4.89 -5.72 2.15
N LEU A 110 4.76 -6.68 1.25
CA LEU A 110 4.88 -6.45 -0.19
C LEU A 110 3.70 -7.10 -0.92
N SER A 111 2.96 -6.28 -1.64
CA SER A 111 1.81 -6.66 -2.46
C SER A 111 2.04 -6.28 -3.91
N VAL A 112 1.26 -6.84 -4.83
CA VAL A 112 1.30 -6.42 -6.23
C VAL A 112 -0.09 -6.06 -6.74
N TYR A 113 -0.20 -4.88 -7.34
CA TYR A 113 -1.36 -4.51 -8.15
C TYR A 113 -1.15 -4.91 -9.60
N GLY A 114 -2.15 -5.56 -10.21
CA GLY A 114 -2.00 -6.16 -11.53
C GLY A 114 -1.20 -7.46 -11.51
N ALA A 115 -1.55 -8.34 -10.57
CA ALA A 115 -0.97 -9.69 -10.49
C ALA A 115 -1.12 -10.49 -11.80
N PRO A 116 -0.24 -11.48 -12.06
CA PRO A 116 -0.37 -12.44 -13.16
C PRO A 116 -1.74 -13.11 -13.17
N SER A 117 -2.24 -13.52 -14.33
CA SER A 117 -3.53 -14.19 -14.47
C SER A 117 -3.41 -15.71 -14.60
N ASP A 118 -2.33 -16.27 -14.04
CA ASP A 118 -1.96 -17.68 -14.08
C ASP A 118 -1.36 -18.13 -12.74
N VAL A 119 -1.36 -19.44 -12.51
CA VAL A 119 -0.95 -20.06 -11.24
C VAL A 119 0.55 -19.93 -11.03
N ASP A 120 1.37 -20.15 -12.06
CA ASP A 120 2.83 -20.15 -11.94
C ASP A 120 3.37 -18.77 -11.60
N GLY A 121 2.82 -17.73 -12.21
CA GLY A 121 3.14 -16.34 -11.90
C GLY A 121 2.82 -15.98 -10.46
N ASN A 122 1.63 -16.35 -9.96
CA ASN A 122 1.26 -16.05 -8.58
C ASN A 122 1.99 -16.94 -7.56
N ARG A 123 2.29 -18.20 -7.90
CA ARG A 123 3.14 -19.07 -7.08
C ARG A 123 4.54 -18.49 -6.94
N ARG A 124 5.13 -18.01 -8.05
CA ARG A 124 6.42 -17.31 -8.02
C ARG A 124 6.39 -16.09 -7.08
N LEU A 125 5.32 -15.31 -7.08
CA LEU A 125 5.18 -14.18 -6.16
C LEU A 125 5.18 -14.65 -4.70
N ALA A 126 4.38 -15.68 -4.38
CA ALA A 126 4.27 -16.25 -3.05
C ALA A 126 5.62 -16.83 -2.56
N ASP A 127 6.34 -17.58 -3.42
CA ASP A 127 7.67 -18.13 -3.12
C ASP A 127 8.70 -17.03 -2.79
N HIS A 128 8.50 -15.83 -3.34
CA HIS A 128 9.31 -14.65 -3.03
C HIS A 128 8.71 -13.78 -1.93
N GLY A 129 7.81 -14.30 -1.10
CA GLY A 129 7.25 -13.63 0.07
C GLY A 129 6.40 -12.40 -0.24
N ILE A 130 5.81 -12.32 -1.43
CA ILE A 130 4.79 -11.33 -1.77
C ILE A 130 3.46 -11.89 -1.30
N THR A 131 2.83 -11.21 -0.36
CA THR A 131 1.74 -11.77 0.45
C THR A 131 0.34 -11.48 -0.10
N ARG A 132 0.22 -10.58 -1.09
CA ARG A 132 -1.07 -10.22 -1.69
C ARG A 132 -0.96 -9.96 -3.19
N SER A 133 -1.83 -10.64 -3.93
CA SER A 133 -2.10 -10.41 -5.35
C SER A 133 -3.40 -9.64 -5.52
N VAL A 134 -3.34 -8.44 -6.11
CA VAL A 134 -4.51 -7.66 -6.50
C VAL A 134 -4.66 -7.75 -8.02
N PHE A 135 -5.71 -8.42 -8.48
CA PHE A 135 -6.00 -8.61 -9.90
C PHE A 135 -6.65 -7.37 -10.51
N ARG A 136 -6.28 -7.05 -11.76
CA ARG A 136 -6.99 -6.04 -12.55
C ARG A 136 -8.23 -6.65 -13.17
N LEU A 137 -9.33 -5.92 -13.11
CA LEU A 137 -10.57 -6.25 -13.81
C LEU A 137 -10.86 -5.13 -14.82
N PRO A 138 -11.36 -5.48 -16.01
CA PRO A 138 -11.75 -4.48 -16.99
C PRO A 138 -13.00 -3.74 -16.51
N SER A 139 -13.18 -2.50 -16.96
CA SER A 139 -14.40 -1.72 -16.71
C SER A 139 -15.50 -2.16 -17.68
N GLU A 140 -16.04 -3.35 -17.43
CA GLU A 140 -17.00 -4.03 -18.30
C GLU A 140 -18.24 -4.49 -17.50
N THR A 141 -19.20 -5.10 -18.18
CA THR A 141 -20.41 -5.64 -17.58
C THR A 141 -20.13 -6.83 -16.65
N ALA A 142 -21.09 -7.15 -15.78
CA ALA A 142 -21.01 -8.30 -14.88
C ALA A 142 -20.77 -9.63 -15.62
N ASP A 143 -21.40 -9.82 -16.78
CA ASP A 143 -21.23 -11.02 -17.62
C ASP A 143 -19.79 -11.22 -18.09
N THR A 144 -19.00 -10.13 -18.16
CA THR A 144 -17.58 -10.18 -18.48
C THR A 144 -16.71 -10.30 -17.21
N VAL A 145 -17.06 -9.57 -16.15
CA VAL A 145 -16.21 -9.46 -14.94
C VAL A 145 -16.35 -10.66 -14.00
N LEU A 146 -17.55 -11.22 -13.83
CA LEU A 146 -17.78 -12.33 -12.89
C LEU A 146 -17.00 -13.60 -13.28
N PRO A 147 -16.96 -14.05 -14.56
CA PRO A 147 -16.14 -15.20 -14.94
C PRO A 147 -14.63 -14.97 -14.70
N LEU A 148 -14.16 -13.73 -14.84
CA LEU A 148 -12.77 -13.38 -14.54
C LEU A 148 -12.49 -13.45 -13.03
N LEU A 149 -13.44 -13.03 -12.19
CA LEU A 149 -13.35 -13.17 -10.74
C LEU A 149 -13.28 -14.65 -10.33
N ASP A 150 -14.15 -15.50 -10.88
CA ASP A 150 -14.14 -16.94 -10.61
C ASP A 150 -12.80 -17.57 -11.00
N LYS A 151 -12.28 -17.21 -12.20
CA LYS A 151 -10.95 -17.64 -12.64
C LYS A 151 -9.85 -17.22 -11.66
N ASN A 152 -9.85 -15.96 -11.22
CA ASN A 152 -8.84 -15.45 -10.29
C ASN A 152 -8.95 -16.10 -8.91
N ALA A 153 -10.17 -16.38 -8.44
CA ALA A 153 -10.39 -17.11 -7.19
C ALA A 153 -9.82 -18.53 -7.26
N GLU A 154 -10.08 -19.24 -8.36
CA GLU A 154 -9.54 -20.59 -8.59
C GLU A 154 -8.01 -20.61 -8.61
N ILE A 155 -7.37 -19.64 -9.26
CA ILE A 155 -5.90 -19.47 -9.22
C ILE A 155 -5.41 -19.36 -7.79
N MET A 156 -6.06 -18.52 -6.97
CA MET A 156 -5.61 -18.30 -5.59
C MET A 156 -5.93 -19.48 -4.66
N HIS A 157 -7.00 -20.24 -4.88
CA HIS A 157 -7.26 -21.48 -4.13
C HIS A 157 -6.12 -22.50 -4.33
N GLN A 158 -5.64 -22.66 -5.57
CA GLN A 158 -4.52 -23.57 -5.88
C GLN A 158 -3.17 -23.16 -5.26
N ILE A 159 -3.07 -21.92 -4.78
CA ILE A 159 -1.86 -21.37 -4.17
C ILE A 159 -1.97 -21.39 -2.65
N ASN A 160 -3.14 -21.05 -2.11
CA ASN A 160 -3.34 -20.89 -0.67
C ASN A 160 -3.63 -22.22 0.06
N GLY A 161 -4.04 -23.27 -0.66
CA GLY A 161 -4.40 -24.57 -0.08
C GLY A 161 -5.85 -24.63 0.39
#